data_AF-A0A3S0VGH5-F1
#
_entry.id   AF-A0A3S0VGH5-F1
#
_cell.length_a   1.000
_cell.length_b   1.000
_cell.length_c   1.000
_cell.angle_alpha   90.00
_cell.angle_beta   90.00
_cell.angle_gamma   90.00
#
_symmetry.space_group_name_H-M   'P 1'
#
loop_
_entity.id
_entity.type
_entity.pdbx_description
1 polymer ?
#
loop_
_entity_poly.entity_id
_entity_poly.type
_entity_poly.pdbx_seq_one_letter_code
_entity_poly.pdbx_strand_id
1 'polypeptide(L)'
;MNAYDKFTYTVSDDGVRGYWIGQWQAVNRCNQVITNVPKIDMDATLKERLIAEAKMLRAYFYFNLLRIYGGVPIFDGIPSTYTVPRNSVEEVYNFIISDLTSAAQFFLKLMQRLILDELPKELL
;
A
#
# COMPACT_ATOMS: atom_id res chain seq x y z
N MET A 1 5.56 -24.53 24.65
CA MET A 1 4.34 -24.25 23.87
C MET A 1 3.76 -22.94 24.37
N ASN A 2 3.82 -21.89 23.55
CA ASN A 2 3.42 -20.53 23.92
C ASN A 2 1.90 -20.31 23.69
N ALA A 3 1.42 -19.08 23.93
CA ALA A 3 0.00 -18.73 23.77
C ALA A 3 -0.50 -18.82 22.30
N TYR A 4 0.40 -18.62 21.34
CA TYR A 4 0.11 -18.72 19.90
C TYR A 4 -0.08 -20.16 19.45
N ASP A 5 0.78 -21.08 19.90
CA ASP A 5 0.69 -22.52 19.62
C ASP A 5 -0.64 -23.12 20.12
N LYS A 6 -1.21 -22.54 21.17
CA LYS A 6 -2.45 -22.99 21.82
C LYS A 6 -3.69 -22.23 21.37
N PHE A 7 -3.56 -21.22 20.50
CA PHE A 7 -4.66 -20.32 20.10
C PHE A 7 -5.38 -19.67 21.30
N THR A 8 -4.63 -19.31 22.35
CA THR A 8 -5.14 -18.70 23.60
C THR A 8 -4.72 -17.24 23.77
N TYR A 9 -4.13 -16.64 22.73
CA TYR A 9 -3.72 -15.24 22.75
C TYR A 9 -4.93 -14.31 22.82
N THR A 10 -4.69 -13.14 23.38
CA THR A 10 -5.64 -12.06 23.63
C THR A 10 -5.23 -10.82 22.82
N VAL A 11 -6.09 -9.82 22.81
CA VAL A 11 -5.79 -8.52 22.16
C VAL A 11 -4.65 -7.76 22.84
N SER A 12 -4.30 -8.11 24.08
CA SER A 12 -3.22 -7.51 24.86
C SER A 12 -1.85 -8.17 24.64
N ASP A 13 -1.78 -9.31 23.95
CA ASP A 13 -0.50 -9.95 23.67
C ASP A 13 0.36 -9.09 22.75
N ASP A 14 1.61 -8.87 23.15
CA ASP A 14 2.52 -7.93 22.49
C ASP A 14 2.71 -8.21 21.00
N GLY A 15 2.74 -9.48 20.59
CA GLY A 15 2.85 -9.84 19.18
C GLY A 15 1.61 -9.45 18.36
N VAL A 16 0.40 -9.54 18.94
CA VAL A 16 -0.84 -9.15 18.26
C VAL A 16 -0.91 -7.64 18.14
N ARG A 17 -0.62 -6.94 19.24
CA ARG A 17 -0.60 -5.47 19.29
C ARG A 17 0.48 -4.89 18.39
N GLY A 18 1.69 -5.42 18.45
CA GLY A 18 2.84 -4.99 17.65
C GLY A 18 2.60 -5.18 16.17
N TYR A 19 1.99 -6.29 15.77
CA TYR A 19 1.62 -6.53 14.37
C TYR A 19 0.63 -5.49 13.86
N TRP A 20 -0.47 -5.25 14.59
CA TRP A 20 -1.47 -4.24 14.25
C TRP A 20 -0.85 -2.85 14.08
N ILE A 21 -0.05 -2.42 15.07
CA ILE A 21 0.63 -1.12 15.03
C ILE A 21 1.58 -1.03 13.83
N GLY A 22 2.36 -2.08 13.59
CA GLY A 22 3.32 -2.13 12.48
C GLY A 22 2.66 -1.96 11.11
N GLN A 23 1.54 -2.64 10.87
CA GLN A 23 0.82 -2.50 9.60
C GLN A 23 0.30 -1.06 9.41
N TRP A 24 -0.31 -0.47 10.44
CA TRP A 24 -0.83 0.90 10.34
C TRP A 24 0.26 1.96 10.21
N GLN A 25 1.41 1.78 10.87
CA GLN A 25 2.56 2.65 10.67
C GLN A 25 3.06 2.61 9.23
N ALA A 26 3.10 1.42 8.62
CA ALA A 26 3.52 1.25 7.25
C ALA A 26 2.52 1.87 6.26
N VAL A 27 1.21 1.68 6.47
CA VAL A 27 0.14 2.37 5.71
C VAL A 27 0.30 3.88 5.80
N ASN A 28 0.51 4.43 7.00
CA ASN A 28 0.69 5.88 7.17
C ASN A 28 1.91 6.40 6.41
N ARG A 29 3.04 5.69 6.43
CA ARG A 29 4.23 6.06 5.65
C ARG A 29 3.96 6.07 4.15
N CYS A 30 3.24 5.09 3.63
CA CYS A 30 2.81 5.08 2.23
C CYS A 30 1.92 6.28 1.91
N ASN A 31 0.97 6.60 2.81
CA ASN A 31 0.11 7.77 2.67
C ASN A 31 0.90 9.09 2.68
N GLN A 32 1.94 9.22 3.50
CA GLN A 32 2.83 10.39 3.47
C GLN A 32 3.49 10.56 2.10
N VAL A 33 3.99 9.48 1.50
CA VAL A 33 4.58 9.51 0.15
C VAL A 33 3.54 9.93 -0.87
N ILE A 34 2.39 9.25 -0.92
CA ILE A 34 1.32 9.49 -1.89
C ILE A 34 0.80 10.93 -1.80
N THR A 35 0.68 11.49 -0.59
CA THR A 35 0.16 12.85 -0.38
C THR A 35 1.20 13.95 -0.62
N ASN A 36 2.48 13.73 -0.28
CA ASN A 36 3.47 14.80 -0.27
C ASN A 36 4.43 14.79 -1.46
N VAL A 37 4.80 13.63 -2.01
CA VAL A 37 5.68 13.56 -3.19
C VAL A 37 5.15 14.32 -4.42
N PRO A 38 3.83 14.37 -4.70
CA PRO A 38 3.32 15.21 -5.78
C PRO A 38 3.72 16.69 -5.70
N LYS A 39 3.92 17.20 -4.47
CA LYS A 39 4.23 18.61 -4.16
C LYS A 39 5.72 18.95 -4.29
N ILE A 40 6.59 17.96 -4.45
CA ILE A 40 8.04 18.14 -4.56
C ILE A 40 8.40 18.46 -6.02
N ASP A 41 9.26 19.44 -6.23
CA ASP A 41 9.85 19.70 -7.55
C ASP A 41 10.99 18.71 -7.83
N MET A 42 10.77 17.79 -8.77
CA MET A 42 11.67 16.69 -9.11
C MET A 42 11.28 16.06 -10.45
N ASP A 43 12.10 15.14 -10.96
CA ASP A 43 11.78 14.39 -12.18
C ASP A 43 10.39 13.72 -12.11
N ALA A 44 9.59 13.96 -13.15
CA ALA A 44 8.20 13.51 -13.20
C ALA A 44 8.08 11.98 -13.26
N THR A 45 9.00 11.31 -13.96
CA THR A 45 8.98 9.85 -14.10
C THR A 45 9.30 9.19 -12.77
N LEU A 46 10.33 9.68 -12.08
CA LEU A 46 10.70 9.24 -10.74
C LEU A 46 9.58 9.52 -9.73
N LYS A 47 8.95 10.69 -9.79
CA LYS A 47 7.81 11.06 -8.94
C LYS A 47 6.67 10.06 -9.06
N GLU A 48 6.22 9.77 -10.28
CA GLU A 48 5.15 8.81 -10.53
C GLU A 48 5.53 7.40 -10.09
N ARG A 49 6.81 7.01 -10.28
CA ARG A 49 7.33 5.72 -9.81
C ARG A 49 7.25 5.57 -8.30
N LEU A 50 7.67 6.58 -7.56
CA LEU A 50 7.61 6.56 -6.08
C LEU A 50 6.17 6.45 -5.58
N ILE A 51 5.22 7.11 -6.24
CA ILE A 51 3.79 7.03 -5.91
C ILE A 51 3.26 5.62 -6.21
N ALA A 52 3.61 5.03 -7.36
CA ALA A 52 3.21 3.67 -7.73
C ALA A 52 3.76 2.62 -6.75
N GLU A 53 5.04 2.72 -6.38
CA GLU A 53 5.68 1.86 -5.37
C GLU A 53 4.97 2.00 -4.01
N ALA A 54 4.65 3.23 -3.58
CA ALA A 54 3.94 3.46 -2.32
C ALA A 54 2.52 2.87 -2.32
N LYS A 55 1.79 2.95 -3.44
CA LYS A 55 0.46 2.30 -3.58
C LYS A 55 0.57 0.78 -3.51
N MET A 56 1.55 0.19 -4.19
CA MET A 56 1.80 -1.26 -4.14
C MET A 56 2.08 -1.72 -2.70
N LEU A 57 2.94 -1.00 -1.98
CA LEU A 57 3.25 -1.28 -0.58
C LEU A 57 2.02 -1.10 0.32
N ARG A 58 1.24 -0.03 0.12
CA ARG A 58 -0.01 0.21 0.87
C ARG A 58 -0.99 -0.95 0.69
N ALA A 59 -1.19 -1.41 -0.55
CA ALA A 59 -2.00 -2.57 -0.85
C ALA A 59 -1.52 -3.85 -0.13
N TYR A 60 -0.20 -4.08 -0.09
CA TYR A 60 0.39 -5.20 0.64
C TYR A 60 0.08 -5.15 2.15
N PHE A 61 0.23 -3.98 2.78
CA PHE A 61 -0.09 -3.83 4.21
C PHE A 61 -1.60 -3.94 4.50
N TYR A 62 -2.46 -3.42 3.62
CA TYR A 62 -3.91 -3.65 3.74
C TYR A 62 -4.30 -5.12 3.54
N PHE A 63 -3.65 -5.84 2.63
CA PHE A 63 -3.91 -7.26 2.44
C PHE A 63 -3.57 -8.07 3.71
N ASN A 64 -2.45 -7.73 4.36
CA ASN A 64 -2.05 -8.27 5.65
C ASN A 64 -3.07 -7.98 6.77
N LEU A 65 -3.57 -6.74 6.83
CA LEU A 65 -4.65 -6.38 7.75
C LEU A 65 -5.92 -7.17 7.47
N LEU A 66 -6.32 -7.29 6.21
CA LEU A 66 -7.54 -7.97 5.79
C LEU A 66 -7.53 -9.46 6.13
N ARG A 67 -6.44 -10.18 5.85
CA ARG A 67 -6.35 -11.62 6.11
C ARG A 67 -6.36 -12.00 7.59
N ILE A 68 -6.00 -11.07 8.49
CA ILE A 68 -5.97 -11.32 9.94
C ILE A 68 -7.21 -10.75 10.62
N TYR A 69 -7.64 -9.55 10.24
CA TYR A 69 -8.67 -8.82 10.96
C TYR A 69 -9.98 -8.72 10.20
N GLY A 70 -10.05 -9.11 8.92
CA GLY A 70 -11.20 -8.87 8.05
C GLY A 70 -11.30 -7.41 7.61
N GLY A 71 -12.52 -6.87 7.55
CA GLY A 71 -12.72 -5.45 7.24
C GLY A 71 -11.92 -4.52 8.17
N VAL A 72 -11.40 -3.40 7.67
CA VAL A 72 -10.67 -2.42 8.47
C VAL A 72 -10.98 -1.02 7.94
N PRO A 73 -10.86 0.06 8.74
CA PRO A 73 -11.04 1.41 8.21
C PRO A 73 -10.09 1.69 7.05
N ILE A 74 -10.58 2.31 5.98
CA ILE A 74 -9.74 2.70 4.85
C ILE A 74 -9.27 4.13 5.02
N PHE A 75 -7.95 4.32 4.95
CA PHE A 75 -7.28 5.62 4.92
C PHE A 75 -6.54 5.79 3.59
N ASP A 76 -7.11 6.60 2.70
CA ASP A 76 -6.51 6.98 1.43
C ASP A 76 -5.83 8.36 1.54
N GLY A 77 -4.54 8.36 1.87
CA GLY A 77 -3.80 9.59 2.19
C GLY A 77 -3.81 9.92 3.68
N ILE A 78 -3.38 11.13 4.01
CA ILE A 78 -3.26 11.58 5.41
C ILE A 78 -4.65 12.00 5.91
N PRO A 79 -5.27 11.28 6.86
CA PRO A 79 -6.60 11.62 7.31
C PRO A 79 -6.59 12.82 8.26
N SER A 80 -7.69 13.58 8.28
CA SER A 80 -7.92 14.64 9.28
C SER A 80 -8.36 14.07 10.64
N THR A 81 -8.85 12.84 10.66
CA THR A 81 -9.29 12.11 11.87
C THR A 81 -9.05 10.61 11.73
N TYR A 82 -8.70 9.95 12.83
CA TYR A 82 -8.53 8.49 12.88
C TYR A 82 -9.78 7.77 13.42
N THR A 83 -10.81 8.51 13.82
CA THR A 83 -12.10 7.96 14.25
C THR A 83 -12.97 7.73 13.02
N VAL A 84 -12.70 6.63 12.31
CA VAL A 84 -13.40 6.25 11.07
C VAL A 84 -14.07 4.88 11.28
N PRO A 85 -15.31 4.69 10.79
CA PRO A 85 -15.96 3.39 10.86
C PRO A 85 -15.17 2.33 10.09
N ARG A 86 -15.34 1.08 10.50
CA ARG A 86 -14.73 -0.07 9.85
C ARG A 86 -15.43 -0.34 8.52
N ASN A 87 -14.65 -0.47 7.46
CA ASN A 87 -15.14 -0.89 6.15
C ASN A 87 -15.38 -2.40 6.08
N SER A 88 -16.18 -2.84 5.12
CA SER A 88 -16.41 -4.25 4.83
C SER A 88 -15.17 -4.93 4.25
N VAL A 89 -15.14 -6.27 4.26
CA VAL A 89 -14.07 -7.04 3.61
C VAL A 89 -13.99 -6.73 2.11
N GLU A 90 -15.15 -6.61 1.46
CA GLU A 90 -15.25 -6.30 0.03
C GLU A 90 -14.71 -4.91 -0.29
N GLU A 91 -15.06 -3.90 0.51
CA GLU A 91 -14.57 -2.52 0.34
C GLU A 91 -13.03 -2.46 0.44
N VAL A 92 -12.45 -3.18 1.41
CA VAL A 92 -11.00 -3.23 1.58
C VAL A 92 -10.34 -4.00 0.42
N TYR A 93 -10.93 -5.09 -0.08
CA TYR A 93 -10.44 -5.76 -1.29
C TYR A 93 -10.44 -4.83 -2.50
N ASN A 94 -11.54 -4.11 -2.72
CA ASN A 94 -11.66 -3.16 -3.82
C ASN A 94 -10.60 -2.06 -3.74
N PHE A 95 -10.30 -1.58 -2.52
CA PHE A 95 -9.23 -0.62 -2.28
C PHE A 95 -7.84 -1.19 -2.63
N ILE A 96 -7.53 -2.41 -2.17
CA ILE A 96 -6.29 -3.13 -2.50
C ILE A 96 -6.13 -3.29 -4.02
N ILE A 97 -7.19 -3.75 -4.70
CA ILE A 97 -7.18 -3.96 -6.15
C ILE A 97 -6.97 -2.64 -6.90
N SER A 98 -7.58 -1.55 -6.43
CA SER A 98 -7.41 -0.23 -7.02
C SER A 98 -5.96 0.24 -6.97
N ASP A 99 -5.31 0.13 -5.81
CA ASP A 99 -3.90 0.48 -5.62
C ASP A 99 -2.98 -0.36 -6.51
N LEU A 100 -3.17 -1.69 -6.52
CA LEU A 100 -2.37 -2.60 -7.34
C LEU A 100 -2.56 -2.37 -8.83
N THR A 101 -3.80 -2.13 -9.27
CA THR A 101 -4.12 -1.87 -10.68
C THR A 101 -3.48 -0.56 -11.14
N SER A 102 -3.59 0.50 -10.33
CA SER A 102 -2.97 1.80 -10.61
C SER A 102 -1.44 1.68 -10.69
N ALA A 103 -0.81 0.94 -9.78
CA ALA A 103 0.63 0.72 -9.77
C ALA A 103 1.09 -0.12 -10.98
N ALA A 104 0.40 -1.23 -11.27
CA ALA A 104 0.73 -2.10 -12.39
C ALA A 104 0.64 -1.38 -13.75
N GLN A 105 -0.38 -0.54 -13.95
CA GLN A 105 -0.50 0.27 -15.15
C GLN A 105 0.69 1.22 -15.35
N PHE A 106 1.18 1.85 -14.27
CA PHE A 106 2.36 2.70 -14.34
C PHE A 106 3.61 1.89 -14.69
N PHE A 107 3.86 0.77 -14.00
CA PHE A 107 5.04 -0.06 -14.25
C PHE A 107 5.05 -0.63 -15.67
N LEU A 108 3.90 -1.01 -16.23
CA LEU A 108 3.79 -1.47 -17.62
C LEU A 108 4.21 -0.39 -18.61
N LYS A 109 3.72 0.85 -18.43
CA LYS A 109 4.10 1.99 -19.27
C LYS A 109 5.58 2.31 -19.16
N LEU A 110 6.13 2.27 -17.95
CA LEU A 110 7.55 2.52 -17.71
C LEU A 110 8.43 1.48 -18.42
N MET A 111 8.07 0.19 -18.32
CA MET A 111 8.79 -0.89 -19.01
C MET A 111 8.76 -0.71 -20.54
N GLN A 112 7.61 -0.37 -21.11
CA GLN A 112 7.49 -0.12 -22.55
C GLN A 112 8.40 1.03 -23.00
N ARG A 113 8.44 2.13 -22.24
CA ARG A 113 9.32 3.27 -22.53
C ARG A 113 10.80 2.87 -22.52
N LEU A 114 11.24 2.15 -21.48
CA LEU A 114 12.63 1.71 -21.37
C LEU A 114 13.04 0.79 -22.54
N ILE A 115 12.15 -0.12 -22.95
CA ILE A 115 12.41 -1.00 -24.11
C ILE A 115 12.55 -0.19 -25.40
N LEU A 116 11.70 0.82 -25.62
CA LEU A 116 11.76 1.68 -26.80
C LEU A 116 13.00 2.59 -26.82
N ASP A 117 13.45 3.06 -25.66
CA ASP A 117 14.67 3.88 -25.54
C ASP A 117 15.95 3.06 -25.80
N GLU A 118 15.93 1.74 -25.59
CA GLU A 118 17.04 0.82 -25.88
C GLU A 118 17.04 0.24 -27.30
N LEU A 119 15.98 0.46 -28.09
CA LEU A 119 15.91 0.01 -29.48
C LEU A 119 16.79 0.91 -30.36
N PRO A 120 17.73 0.33 -31.15
CA PRO A 120 18.50 1.11 -32.11
C PRO A 120 17.56 1.86 -33.04
N LYS A 121 17.78 3.18 -33.23
CA LYS A 121 16.97 4.04 -34.11
C LYS A 121 16.93 3.58 -35.57
N GLU A 122 17.78 2.62 -35.93
CA GLU A 122 17.91 2.00 -37.23
C GLU A 122 16.85 0.90 -37.50
N LEU A 123 16.09 0.49 -36.47
CA LEU A 123 15.06 -0.55 -36.51
C LEU A 123 13.62 -0.01 -36.36
N LEU A 124 13.44 1.32 -36.41
CA LEU A 124 12.14 2.02 -36.38
C LEU A 124 11.89 2.73 -37.71
#